data_AF-A0A926QI50-F1
#
_entry.id   AF-A0A926QI50-F1
#
_cell.length_a   1.000
_cell.length_b   1.000
_cell.length_c   1.000
_cell.angle_alpha   90.00
_cell.angle_beta   90.00
_cell.angle_gamma   90.00
#
_symmetry.space_group_name_H-M   'P 1'
#
loop_
_entity.id
_entity.type
_entity.pdbx_description
1 polymer ?
#
loop_
_entity_poly.entity_id
_entity_poly.type
_entity_poly.pdbx_seq_one_letter_code
_entity_poly.pdbx_strand_id
1 'polypeptide(L)'
;MTEQYEIFRDPYRMLILLATLVSEKKGEAELNFDNVPPFENDTFLIQHEKFIYKKEATEITWFQFLGRDIACNKDLTREEYNKMFVDCLASLYNIT
;
A
#
# COMPACT_ATOMS: atom_id res chain seq x y z
N MET A 1 -6.49 -22.12 11.06
CA MET A 1 -5.49 -21.29 10.34
C MET A 1 -6.22 -20.35 9.35
N THR A 2 -7.08 -19.46 9.86
CA THR A 2 -8.05 -18.76 9.00
C THR A 2 -8.03 -17.24 9.16
N GLU A 3 -7.37 -16.73 10.22
CA GLU A 3 -7.35 -15.30 10.56
C GLU A 3 -6.36 -14.50 9.72
N GLN A 4 -5.24 -15.10 9.30
CA GLN A 4 -4.31 -14.42 8.39
C GLN A 4 -5.00 -14.00 7.09
N TYR A 5 -5.97 -14.77 6.58
CA TYR A 5 -6.67 -14.46 5.33
C TYR A 5 -7.74 -13.35 5.43
N GLU A 6 -8.15 -12.92 6.61
CA GLU A 6 -9.20 -11.88 6.75
C GLU A 6 -8.70 -10.45 6.59
N ILE A 7 -7.40 -10.20 6.78
CA ILE A 7 -6.76 -8.90 6.47
C ILE A 7 -6.83 -8.60 4.96
N PHE A 8 -6.93 -9.65 4.13
CA PHE A 8 -6.90 -9.59 2.66
C PHE A 8 -8.26 -9.41 1.96
N ARG A 9 -9.35 -9.15 2.72
CA ARG A 9 -10.67 -8.91 2.09
C ARG A 9 -10.83 -7.51 1.52
N ASP A 10 -10.02 -6.57 1.97
CA ASP A 10 -10.09 -5.17 1.58
C ASP A 10 -8.70 -4.73 1.08
N PRO A 11 -8.50 -4.49 -0.23
CA PRO A 11 -7.21 -4.05 -0.76
C PRO A 11 -6.72 -2.75 -0.10
N TYR A 12 -7.61 -1.94 0.47
CA TYR A 12 -7.26 -0.72 1.16
C TYR A 12 -6.66 -0.97 2.55
N ARG A 13 -7.01 -2.08 3.22
CA ARG A 13 -6.32 -2.49 4.46
C ARG A 13 -4.86 -2.83 4.21
N MET A 14 -4.55 -3.44 3.07
CA MET A 14 -3.17 -3.74 2.67
C MET A 14 -2.39 -2.47 2.36
N LEU A 15 -3.03 -1.47 1.74
CA LEU A 15 -2.44 -0.15 1.53
C LEU A 15 -2.14 0.56 2.86
N ILE A 16 -3.06 0.50 3.82
CA ILE A 16 -2.85 1.04 5.17
C ILE A 16 -1.67 0.35 5.84
N LEU A 17 -1.64 -0.98 5.82
CA LEU A 17 -0.53 -1.76 6.37
C LEU A 17 0.79 -1.33 5.73
N LEU A 18 0.86 -1.24 4.40
CA LEU A 18 2.07 -0.84 3.70
C LEU A 18 2.53 0.57 4.11
N ALA A 19 1.61 1.54 4.19
CA ALA A 19 1.90 2.89 4.65
C ALA A 19 2.42 2.92 6.09
N THR A 20 1.83 2.12 6.98
CA THR A 20 2.29 1.98 8.38
C THR A 20 3.72 1.46 8.44
N LEU A 21 4.03 0.40 7.68
CA LEU A 21 5.37 -0.18 7.69
C LEU A 21 6.42 0.76 7.06
N VAL A 22 6.02 1.57 6.07
CA VAL A 22 6.88 2.64 5.52
C VAL A 22 7.16 3.71 6.58
N SER A 23 6.15 4.12 7.35
CA SER A 23 6.26 5.05 8.47
C SER A 23 7.23 4.53 9.53
N GLU A 24 7.05 3.28 9.96
CA GLU A 24 7.93 2.60 10.91
C GLU A 24 9.38 2.53 10.40
N LYS A 25 9.58 2.18 9.12
CA LYS A 25 10.92 2.10 8.52
C LYS A 25 11.64 3.46 8.49
N LYS A 26 10.89 4.56 8.44
CA LYS A 26 11.42 5.93 8.53
C LYS A 26 11.65 6.40 9.96
N GLY A 27 11.26 5.62 10.96
CA GLY A 27 11.39 5.96 12.37
C GLY A 27 10.22 6.77 12.94
N GLU A 28 9.11 6.87 12.21
CA GLU A 28 7.88 7.48 12.72
C GLU A 28 7.06 6.43 13.48
N ALA A 29 6.72 6.72 14.74
CA ALA A 29 6.07 5.76 15.65
C ALA A 29 4.60 5.47 15.30
N GLU A 30 3.92 6.41 14.65
CA GLU A 30 2.53 6.28 14.23
C GLU A 30 2.34 6.83 12.83
N LEU A 31 1.56 6.13 12.01
CA LEU A 31 1.20 6.59 10.67
C LEU A 31 0.29 7.82 10.76
N ASN A 32 0.76 8.96 10.27
CA ASN A 32 -0.10 10.11 10.06
C ASN A 32 -0.84 9.97 8.72
N PHE A 33 -2.14 9.68 8.77
CA PHE A 33 -2.99 9.54 7.58
C PHE A 33 -3.14 10.85 6.78
N ASP A 34 -3.04 11.99 7.46
CA ASP A 34 -3.06 13.32 6.83
C ASP A 34 -1.70 13.68 6.20
N ASN A 35 -0.66 12.88 6.43
CA ASN A 35 0.67 13.11 5.89
C ASN A 35 1.44 11.79 5.76
N VAL A 36 1.02 10.94 4.82
CA VAL A 36 1.70 9.66 4.57
C VAL A 36 3.12 9.96 4.08
N PRO A 37 4.16 9.47 4.78
CA PRO A 37 5.52 9.86 4.47
C PRO A 37 5.93 9.32 3.10
N PRO A 38 6.55 10.14 2.24
CA PRO A 38 6.85 9.75 0.86
C PRO A 38 7.96 8.70 0.84
N PHE A 39 7.73 7.54 0.25
CA PHE A 39 8.72 6.50 0.05
C PHE A 39 8.70 6.05 -1.40
N GLU A 40 9.90 5.81 -1.93
CA GLU A 40 10.08 5.35 -3.29
C GLU A 40 11.23 4.35 -3.35
N ASN A 41 11.00 3.25 -4.06
CA ASN A 41 12.03 2.31 -4.48
C ASN A 41 11.75 1.86 -5.93
N ASP A 42 12.46 0.85 -6.42
CA ASP A 42 12.28 0.34 -7.79
C ASP A 42 10.92 -0.34 -8.02
N THR A 43 10.26 -0.79 -6.95
CA THR A 43 8.98 -1.52 -7.03
C THR A 43 7.77 -0.61 -6.92
N PHE A 44 7.79 0.35 -5.99
CA PHE A 44 6.63 1.20 -5.72
C PHE A 44 7.02 2.60 -5.23
N LEU A 45 6.05 3.50 -5.33
CA LEU A 45 6.05 4.82 -4.73
C LEU A 45 4.79 4.93 -3.87
N ILE A 46 4.93 5.46 -2.66
CA ILE A 46 3.81 5.85 -1.82
C ILE A 46 4.08 7.25 -1.27
N GLN A 47 3.05 8.08 -1.26
CA GLN A 47 3.07 9.42 -0.69
C GLN A 47 1.64 9.78 -0.28
N HIS A 48 1.46 10.93 0.36
CA HIS A 48 0.13 11.43 0.67
C HIS A 48 -0.76 11.44 -0.59
N GLU A 49 -1.96 10.90 -0.47
CA GLU A 49 -2.99 10.78 -1.52
C GLU A 49 -2.65 9.89 -2.73
N LYS A 50 -1.47 9.26 -2.76
CA LYS A 50 -1.01 8.56 -3.95
C LYS A 50 -0.13 7.35 -3.68
N PHE A 51 -0.46 6.24 -4.34
CA PHE A 51 0.36 5.03 -4.43
C PHE A 51 0.54 4.64 -5.89
N ILE A 52 1.76 4.25 -6.27
CA ILE A 52 2.10 3.75 -7.59
C ILE A 52 2.86 2.45 -7.45
N TYR A 53 2.35 1.38 -8.04
CA TYR A 53 3.10 0.15 -8.27
C TYR A 53 3.73 0.20 -9.67
N LYS A 54 5.06 0.28 -9.70
CA LYS A 54 5.83 0.62 -10.91
C LYS A 54 5.86 -0.50 -11.94
N LYS A 55 5.89 -1.77 -11.50
CA LYS A 55 6.01 -2.92 -12.42
C LYS A 55 4.84 -3.03 -13.39
N GLU A 56 3.63 -2.70 -12.94
CA GLU A 56 2.42 -2.79 -13.75
C GLU A 56 1.78 -1.43 -14.02
N ALA A 57 2.42 -0.31 -13.64
CA ALA A 57 1.86 1.03 -13.76
C ALA A 57 0.44 1.16 -13.16
N THR A 58 0.22 0.51 -12.01
CA THR A 58 -1.01 0.65 -11.24
C THR A 58 -0.89 1.87 -10.34
N GLU A 59 -1.90 2.73 -10.39
CA GLU A 59 -1.98 3.94 -9.58
C GLU A 59 -3.24 3.89 -8.73
N ILE A 60 -3.09 4.09 -7.42
CA ILE A 60 -4.18 4.22 -6.46
C ILE A 60 -4.09 5.61 -5.87
N THR A 61 -5.17 6.38 -5.96
CA THR A 61 -5.28 7.72 -5.39
C THR A 61 -6.43 7.78 -4.40
N TRP A 62 -6.30 8.59 -3.36
CA TRP A 62 -7.34 8.80 -2.36
C TRP A 62 -7.37 10.25 -1.91
N PHE A 63 -8.56 10.75 -1.56
CA PHE A 63 -8.70 12.07 -0.93
C PHE A 63 -8.71 11.99 0.60
N GLN A 64 -9.25 10.90 1.14
CA GLN A 64 -9.17 10.57 2.56
C GLN A 64 -8.75 9.11 2.67
N PHE A 65 -7.60 8.84 3.30
CA PHE A 65 -7.05 7.48 3.37
C PHE A 65 -7.97 6.48 4.11
N LEU A 66 -8.92 7.00 4.91
CA LEU A 66 -9.95 6.26 5.63
C LEU A 66 -11.38 6.57 5.13
N GLY A 67 -11.52 7.45 4.14
CA GLY A 67 -12.78 7.82 3.51
C GLY A 67 -12.95 7.06 2.20
N ARG A 68 -14.21 6.80 1.82
CA ARG A 68 -14.59 5.87 0.73
C ARG A 68 -14.27 6.37 -0.69
N ASP A 69 -13.33 7.30 -0.83
CA ASP A 69 -12.94 7.96 -2.08
C ASP A 69 -11.55 7.50 -2.52
N ILE A 70 -11.39 6.18 -2.63
CA ILE A 70 -10.19 5.58 -3.18
C ILE A 70 -10.48 5.13 -4.61
N ALA A 71 -9.65 5.57 -5.54
CA ALA A 71 -9.74 5.24 -6.96
C ALA A 71 -8.47 4.52 -7.38
N CYS A 72 -8.64 3.43 -8.13
CA CYS A 72 -7.54 2.77 -8.84
C CYS A 72 -7.67 3.09 -10.33
N ASN A 73 -6.56 3.33 -11.01
CA ASN A 73 -6.54 3.56 -12.46
C ASN A 73 -6.86 2.28 -13.27
N LYS A 74 -6.94 1.13 -12.60
CA LYS A 74 -7.20 -0.19 -13.17
C LYS A 74 -8.20 -0.98 -12.34
N ASP A 75 -9.06 -1.72 -13.01
CA ASP A 75 -9.87 -2.76 -12.38
C ASP A 75 -8.99 -3.98 -12.11
N LEU A 76 -8.43 -4.04 -10.90
CA LEU A 76 -7.65 -5.17 -10.44
C LEU A 76 -8.55 -6.18 -9.73
N THR A 77 -8.32 -7.45 -10.04
CA THR A 77 -8.82 -8.55 -9.24
C THR A 77 -8.14 -8.57 -7.87
N ARG A 78 -8.78 -9.25 -6.91
CA ARG A 78 -8.23 -9.44 -5.57
C ARG A 78 -6.84 -10.08 -5.58
N GLU A 79 -6.60 -11.02 -6.48
CA GLU A 79 -5.32 -11.74 -6.58
C GLU A 79 -4.20 -10.80 -7.06
N GLU A 80 -4.51 -9.89 -7.98
CA GLU A 80 -3.58 -8.86 -8.45
C GLU A 80 -3.23 -7.86 -7.35
N TYR A 81 -4.22 -7.39 -6.58
CA TYR A 81 -3.96 -6.55 -5.40
C TYR A 81 -3.03 -7.25 -4.41
N ASN A 82 -3.33 -8.50 -4.06
CA ASN A 82 -2.51 -9.25 -3.10
C ASN A 82 -1.08 -9.44 -3.60
N LYS A 83 -0.90 -9.83 -4.86
CA LYS A 83 0.41 -10.02 -5.46
C LYS A 83 1.22 -8.72 -5.46
N MET A 84 0.57 -7.61 -5.85
CA MET A 84 1.16 -6.28 -5.83
C MET A 84 1.63 -5.88 -4.43
N PHE A 85 0.79 -6.02 -3.40
CA PHE A 85 1.17 -5.63 -2.04
C PHE A 85 2.23 -6.54 -1.44
N VAL A 86 2.20 -7.85 -1.70
CA VAL A 86 3.26 -8.78 -1.28
C VAL A 86 4.60 -8.40 -1.90
N ASP A 87 4.62 -8.06 -3.18
CA ASP A 87 5.83 -7.60 -3.88
C ASP A 87 6.35 -6.26 -3.31
N CYS A 88 5.44 -5.34 -2.97
CA CYS A 88 5.81 -4.09 -2.30
C CYS A 88 6.42 -4.35 -0.92
N LEU A 89 5.82 -5.23 -0.11
CA LEU A 89 6.33 -5.61 1.21
C LEU A 89 7.70 -6.30 1.11
N ALA A 90 7.87 -7.24 0.18
CA ALA A 90 9.15 -7.90 -0.07
C ALA A 90 10.25 -6.88 -0.43
N SER A 91 9.93 -5.93 -1.31
CA SER A 91 10.85 -4.85 -1.68
C SER A 91 11.13 -3.86 -0.55
N LEU A 92 10.20 -3.69 0.40
CA LEU A 92 10.39 -2.84 1.58
C LEU A 92 11.41 -3.47 2.53
N TYR A 93 11.41 -4.79 2.70
CA TYR A 93 12.32 -5.48 3.62
C TYR A 93 13.57 -6.06 2.94
N ASN A 94 13.77 -5.82 1.64
CA ASN A 94 14.83 -6.45 0.84
C ASN A 94 14.82 -7.98 0.97
N ILE A 95 13.63 -8.57 1.08
CA ILE A 95 13.43 -10.02 1.10
C ILE A 95 13.21 -10.40 -0.36
N THR A 96 14.30 -10.78 -1.05
CA THR A 96 14.29 -11.34 -2.41
C THR A 96 14.18 -12.85 -2.38
#